data_AF-A0A0M3UAN8-F1
#
_entry.id   AF-A0A0M3UAN8-F1
#
_cell.length_a   1.000
_cell.length_b   1.000
_cell.length_c   1.000
_cell.angle_alpha   90.00
_cell.angle_beta   90.00
_cell.angle_gamma   90.00
#
_symmetry.space_group_name_H-M   'P 1'
#
loop_
_entity.id
_entity.type
_entity.pdbx_description
1 polymer ?
#
loop_
_entity_poly.entity_id
_entity_poly.type
_entity_poly.pdbx_seq_one_letter_code
_entity_poly.pdbx_strand_id
1 'polypeptide(L)'
;MQRLSVMCNDGTNPTDPRVWSDFARRADGVGRGFGSHWTYLSLGCATWPGGPDPDRYTGPWNRETAAPVLVIGNRKGDPATPYEDARTTSRLLADARLLTLDSFGHGARGESACIDGALTAYFTDGTLPAEGAVCEPDRGPFDPVP
;
A
#
# COMPACT_ATOMS: atom_id res chain seq x y z
N MET A 1 -0.62 -14.61 -16.09
CA MET A 1 0.52 -15.41 -15.58
C MET A 1 1.60 -14.55 -14.94
N GLN A 2 1.98 -13.40 -15.52
CA GLN A 2 3.06 -12.55 -14.98
C GLN A 2 2.83 -12.06 -13.53
N ARG A 3 1.63 -11.55 -13.21
CA ARG A 3 1.31 -11.04 -11.86
C ARG A 3 1.47 -12.08 -10.75
N LEU A 4 1.07 -13.32 -10.99
CA LEU A 4 1.17 -14.40 -10.00
C LEU A 4 2.62 -14.75 -9.73
N SER A 5 3.45 -14.83 -10.78
CA SER A 5 4.88 -15.11 -10.65
C SER A 5 5.57 -14.11 -9.72
N VAL A 6 5.38 -12.81 -9.95
CA VAL A 6 6.00 -11.75 -9.15
C VAL A 6 5.54 -11.85 -7.69
N MET A 7 4.22 -11.95 -7.46
CA MET A 7 3.66 -12.04 -6.12
C MET A 7 4.15 -13.27 -5.33
N CYS A 8 4.31 -14.42 -5.98
CA CYS A 8 4.77 -15.64 -5.31
C CYS A 8 6.28 -15.64 -5.07
N ASN A 9 7.06 -15.02 -5.96
CA ASN A 9 8.51 -14.90 -5.83
C ASN A 9 8.89 -13.86 -4.75
N ASP A 10 8.20 -12.73 -4.68
CA ASP A 10 8.51 -11.66 -3.72
C ASP A 10 7.96 -11.97 -2.32
N GLY A 11 6.83 -12.70 -2.25
CA GLY A 11 6.09 -12.97 -1.03
C GLY A 11 6.46 -14.29 -0.34
N THR A 12 6.26 -14.35 0.98
CA THR A 12 6.25 -15.61 1.72
C THR A 12 4.81 -16.08 1.90
N ASN A 13 4.42 -17.17 1.23
CA ASN A 13 3.05 -17.67 1.23
C ASN A 13 2.99 -19.11 1.78
N PRO A 14 1.90 -19.51 2.46
CA PRO A 14 1.71 -20.91 2.89
C PRO A 14 1.65 -21.87 1.69
N THR A 15 2.40 -22.97 1.77
CA THR A 15 2.51 -23.98 0.69
C THR A 15 1.43 -25.06 0.75
N ASP A 16 0.69 -25.18 1.85
CA ASP A 16 -0.48 -26.09 1.93
C ASP A 16 -1.76 -25.33 1.55
N PRO A 17 -2.44 -25.65 0.43
CA PRO A 17 -3.69 -25.00 0.05
C PRO A 17 -4.79 -25.13 1.13
N ARG A 18 -4.73 -26.16 1.98
CA ARG A 18 -5.79 -26.44 2.98
C ARG A 18 -5.87 -25.37 4.08
N VAL A 19 -4.78 -24.67 4.37
CA VAL A 19 -4.75 -23.66 5.44
C VAL A 19 -5.29 -22.29 5.00
N TRP A 20 -5.50 -22.06 3.70
CA TRP A 20 -5.85 -20.73 3.18
C TRP A 20 -7.21 -20.23 3.65
N SER A 21 -8.18 -21.14 3.88
CA SER A 21 -9.48 -20.75 4.43
C SER A 21 -9.36 -20.17 5.84
N ASP A 22 -8.42 -20.67 6.66
CA ASP A 22 -8.13 -20.11 7.98
C ASP A 22 -7.48 -18.73 7.87
N PHE A 23 -6.50 -18.58 6.98
CA PHE A 23 -5.87 -17.28 6.72
C PHE A 23 -6.89 -16.26 6.23
N ALA A 24 -7.77 -16.63 5.30
CA ALA A 24 -8.80 -15.77 4.76
C ALA A 24 -9.79 -15.30 5.85
N ARG A 25 -10.22 -16.21 6.74
CA ARG A 25 -11.07 -15.86 7.89
C ARG A 25 -10.39 -14.91 8.87
N ARG A 26 -9.10 -15.11 9.12
CA ARG A 26 -8.32 -14.22 10.01
C ARG A 26 -8.15 -12.84 9.38
N ALA A 27 -7.84 -12.77 8.10
CA ALA A 27 -7.69 -11.51 7.36
C ALA A 27 -9.01 -10.70 7.34
N ASP A 28 -10.16 -11.37 7.19
CA ASP A 28 -11.47 -10.75 7.29
C ASP A 28 -11.80 -10.19 8.69
N GLY A 29 -11.09 -10.63 9.73
CA GLY A 29 -11.17 -10.03 11.06
C GLY A 29 -10.64 -8.60 11.13
N VAL A 30 -9.77 -8.21 10.18
CA VAL A 30 -9.21 -6.85 10.07
C VAL A 30 -9.92 -6.05 8.98
N GLY A 31 -10.13 -6.66 7.80
CA GLY A 31 -10.81 -6.02 6.67
C GLY A 31 -11.91 -6.91 6.13
N ARG A 32 -13.13 -6.81 6.66
CA ARG A 32 -14.22 -7.71 6.31
C ARG A 32 -14.49 -7.74 4.80
N GLY A 33 -14.36 -8.91 4.17
CA GLY A 33 -14.56 -9.13 2.74
C GLY A 33 -13.33 -8.79 1.90
N PHE A 34 -12.55 -7.78 2.28
CA PHE A 34 -11.30 -7.43 1.61
C PHE A 34 -10.16 -8.37 1.98
N GLY A 35 -10.06 -8.77 3.25
CA GLY A 35 -9.00 -9.63 3.75
C GLY A 35 -9.02 -11.01 3.11
N SER A 36 -10.20 -11.64 3.03
CA SER A 36 -10.36 -12.90 2.31
C SER A 36 -10.15 -12.75 0.82
N HIS A 37 -10.59 -11.66 0.19
CA HIS A 37 -10.31 -11.38 -1.22
C HIS A 37 -8.81 -11.36 -1.51
N TRP A 38 -8.04 -10.55 -0.78
CA TRP A 38 -6.58 -10.48 -0.95
C TRP A 38 -5.87 -11.78 -0.62
N THR A 39 -6.35 -12.51 0.40
CA THR A 39 -5.82 -13.84 0.71
C THR A 39 -6.06 -14.79 -0.46
N TYR A 40 -7.27 -14.92 -0.98
CA TYR A 40 -7.51 -15.87 -2.08
C TYR A 40 -6.85 -15.46 -3.40
N LEU A 41 -6.55 -14.17 -3.62
CA LEU A 41 -5.77 -13.73 -4.77
C LEU A 41 -4.37 -14.36 -4.81
N SER A 42 -3.73 -14.61 -3.67
CA SER A 42 -2.41 -15.25 -3.61
C SER A 42 -2.43 -16.77 -3.43
N LEU A 43 -3.60 -17.42 -3.42
CA LEU A 43 -3.74 -18.88 -3.25
C LEU A 43 -2.89 -19.68 -4.26
N GLY A 44 -2.74 -19.18 -5.49
CA GLY A 44 -1.90 -19.81 -6.51
C GLY A 44 -0.44 -19.97 -6.09
N CYS A 45 0.03 -19.20 -5.10
CA CYS A 45 1.37 -19.33 -4.55
C CYS A 45 1.57 -20.60 -3.72
N ALA A 46 0.51 -21.23 -3.23
CA ALA A 46 0.61 -22.47 -2.46
C ALA A 46 1.29 -23.59 -3.24
N THR A 47 1.05 -23.64 -4.54
CA THR A 47 1.61 -24.65 -5.45
C THR A 47 2.58 -24.05 -6.46
N TRP A 48 3.10 -22.85 -6.19
CA TRP A 48 4.02 -22.19 -7.11
C TRP A 48 5.37 -22.93 -7.14
N PRO A 49 5.80 -23.44 -8.30
CA PRO A 49 6.96 -24.33 -8.39
C PRO A 49 8.29 -23.62 -8.11
N GLY A 50 8.36 -22.32 -8.38
CA GLY A 50 9.57 -21.52 -8.14
C GLY A 50 9.83 -21.23 -6.66
N GLY A 51 8.82 -21.39 -5.79
CA GLY A 51 8.89 -20.88 -4.42
C GLY A 51 9.14 -19.37 -4.35
N PRO A 52 9.43 -18.83 -3.15
CA PRO A 52 9.94 -17.47 -3.02
C PRO A 52 11.34 -17.37 -3.63
N ASP A 53 11.64 -16.24 -4.26
CA ASP A 53 12.96 -15.95 -4.82
C ASP A 53 13.99 -15.82 -3.69
N PRO A 54 15.12 -16.55 -3.73
CA PRO A 54 16.16 -16.44 -2.70
C PRO A 54 16.80 -15.04 -2.63
N ASP A 55 16.75 -14.26 -3.72
CA ASP A 55 17.33 -12.92 -3.80
C ASP A 55 16.33 -11.81 -3.40
N ARG A 56 15.10 -12.18 -3.01
CA ARG A 56 14.08 -11.20 -2.63
C ARG A 56 14.52 -10.38 -1.42
N TYR A 57 14.27 -9.08 -1.47
CA TYR A 57 14.61 -8.18 -0.38
C TYR A 57 13.60 -8.28 0.77
N THR A 58 14.07 -8.70 1.94
CA THR A 58 13.24 -8.85 3.15
C THR A 58 13.56 -7.79 4.21
N GLY A 59 14.21 -6.71 3.79
CA GLY A 59 14.69 -5.64 4.66
C GLY A 59 16.17 -5.80 5.08
N PRO A 60 16.66 -4.94 5.98
CA PRO A 60 15.92 -3.85 6.62
C PRO A 60 15.62 -2.73 5.62
N TRP A 61 14.37 -2.22 5.55
CA TRP A 61 13.95 -1.19 4.59
C TRP A 61 14.46 0.23 4.89
N ASN A 62 15.62 0.37 5.53
CA ASN A 62 16.16 1.63 6.05
C ASN A 62 17.36 2.14 5.23
N ARG A 63 17.36 1.93 3.91
CA ARG A 63 18.41 2.47 3.04
C ARG A 63 18.20 3.97 2.83
N GLU A 64 19.26 4.74 3.06
CA GLU A 64 19.28 6.17 2.74
C GLU A 64 19.20 6.36 1.22
N THR A 65 18.38 7.33 0.82
CA THR A 65 18.17 7.75 -0.56
C THR A 65 18.75 9.14 -0.78
N ALA A 66 18.95 9.54 -2.04
CA ALA A 66 19.48 10.86 -2.38
C ALA A 66 18.54 12.02 -1.98
N ALA A 67 17.25 11.72 -1.77
CA ALA A 67 16.23 12.63 -1.26
C ALA A 67 15.27 11.85 -0.34
N PRO A 68 14.60 12.51 0.63
CA PRO A 68 13.61 11.87 1.49
C PRO A 68 12.46 11.27 0.67
N VAL A 69 11.87 10.16 1.11
CA VAL A 69 10.75 9.51 0.40
C VAL A 69 9.41 10.10 0.82
N LEU A 70 8.62 10.59 -0.14
CA LEU A 70 7.22 10.94 0.10
C LEU A 70 6.32 9.69 0.04
N VAL A 71 5.66 9.38 1.15
CA VAL A 71 4.65 8.31 1.25
C VAL A 71 3.28 8.95 1.36
N ILE A 72 2.29 8.45 0.60
CA ILE A 72 0.91 8.96 0.62
C ILE A 72 -0.02 7.80 1.02
N GLY A 73 -0.98 8.06 1.91
CA GLY A 73 -1.99 7.07 2.31
C GLY A 73 -3.37 7.67 2.56
N ASN A 74 -4.40 6.87 2.28
CA ASN A 74 -5.81 7.27 2.38
C ASN A 74 -6.39 6.91 3.76
N ARG A 75 -6.63 7.91 4.61
CA ARG A 75 -6.94 7.74 6.04
C ARG A 75 -8.31 7.16 6.34
N LYS A 76 -9.33 7.38 5.51
CA LYS A 76 -10.67 6.81 5.79
C LYS A 76 -10.73 5.33 5.45
N GLY A 77 -10.01 4.91 4.42
CA GLY A 77 -9.89 3.51 4.04
C GLY A 77 -9.36 3.32 2.63
N ASP A 78 -8.21 2.67 2.54
CA ASP A 78 -7.70 2.09 1.30
C ASP A 78 -7.92 0.56 1.33
N PRO A 79 -8.73 0.01 0.40
CA PRO A 79 -9.03 -1.42 0.39
C PRO A 79 -7.86 -2.29 -0.08
N ALA A 80 -6.81 -1.72 -0.66
CA ALA A 80 -5.66 -2.44 -1.22
C ALA A 80 -4.37 -2.23 -0.42
N THR A 81 -4.11 -1.01 0.02
CA THR A 81 -2.92 -0.62 0.80
C THR A 81 -3.33 0.21 2.02
N PRO A 82 -3.77 -0.43 3.13
CA PRO A 82 -4.30 0.24 4.31
C PRO A 82 -3.43 1.39 4.84
N TYR A 83 -4.06 2.39 5.44
CA TYR A 83 -3.37 3.57 5.95
C TYR A 83 -2.31 3.23 7.01
N GLU A 84 -2.56 2.20 7.82
CA GLU A 84 -1.63 1.66 8.81
C GLU A 84 -0.34 1.15 8.16
N ASP A 85 -0.44 0.58 6.95
CA ASP A 85 0.71 0.10 6.19
C ASP A 85 1.49 1.29 5.61
N ALA A 86 0.81 2.34 5.14
CA ALA A 86 1.48 3.59 4.73
C ALA A 86 2.24 4.23 5.91
N ARG A 87 1.61 4.30 7.10
CA ARG A 87 2.25 4.76 8.34
C ARG A 87 3.43 3.89 8.76
N THR A 88 3.35 2.58 8.56
CA THR A 88 4.42 1.65 8.90
C THR A 88 5.57 1.79 7.91
N THR A 89 5.27 1.87 6.62
CA THR A 89 6.24 2.12 5.55
C THR A 89 7.03 3.39 5.80
N SER A 90 6.35 4.50 6.14
CA SER A 90 7.04 5.78 6.44
C SER A 90 7.97 5.72 7.66
N ARG A 91 7.78 4.75 8.58
CA ARG A 91 8.67 4.52 9.72
C ARG A 91 9.80 3.54 9.44
N LEU A 92 9.61 2.64 8.47
CA LEU A 92 10.61 1.65 8.08
C LEU A 92 11.70 2.25 7.18
N LEU A 93 11.32 3.20 6.33
CA LEU A 93 12.23 3.94 5.45
C LEU A 93 13.17 4.83 6.26
N ALA A 94 14.40 5.02 5.76
CA ALA A 94 15.45 5.77 6.46
C ALA A 94 15.07 7.24 6.69
N ASP A 95 14.54 7.87 5.65
CA ASP A 95 14.08 9.25 5.65
C ASP A 95 12.82 9.34 4.79
N ALA A 96 11.68 9.56 5.43
CA ALA A 96 10.40 9.59 4.76
C ALA A 96 9.39 10.54 5.43
N ARG A 97 8.51 11.12 4.61
CA ARG A 97 7.38 11.94 5.04
C ARG A 97 6.07 11.29 4.63
N LEU A 98 5.18 11.07 5.60
CA LEU A 98 3.81 10.68 5.32
C LEU A 98 2.95 11.93 5.04
N LEU A 99 2.29 11.93 3.89
CA LEU A 99 1.18 12.83 3.57
C LEU A 99 -0.13 12.06 3.61
N THR A 100 -1.11 12.62 4.31
CA THR A 100 -2.40 11.96 4.51
C THR A 100 -3.44 12.53 3.55
N LEU A 101 -4.16 11.69 2.81
CA LEU A 101 -5.40 12.07 2.15
C LEU A 101 -6.58 11.58 3.01
N ASP A 102 -7.47 12.46 3.46
CA ASP A 102 -8.62 12.07 4.30
C ASP A 102 -9.81 11.52 3.48
N SER A 103 -9.54 10.55 2.60
CA SER A 103 -10.53 9.95 1.71
C SER A 103 -10.60 8.42 1.85
N PHE A 104 -11.66 7.86 1.28
CA PHE A 104 -11.72 6.45 0.89
C PHE A 104 -11.23 6.32 -0.55
N GLY A 105 -10.51 5.25 -0.86
CA GLY A 105 -10.03 4.99 -2.23
C GLY A 105 -8.65 4.34 -2.26
N HIS A 106 -8.14 4.07 -3.44
CA HIS A 106 -6.79 3.53 -3.64
C HIS A 106 -6.01 4.40 -4.62
N GLY A 107 -4.82 4.84 -4.21
CA GLY A 107 -4.10 5.94 -4.87
C GLY A 107 -4.62 7.31 -4.43
N ALA A 108 -3.94 8.38 -4.87
CA ALA A 108 -4.24 9.75 -4.40
C ALA A 108 -4.08 10.86 -5.46
N ARG A 109 -3.38 10.59 -6.57
CA ARG A 109 -3.15 11.60 -7.62
C ARG A 109 -4.45 11.89 -8.36
N GLY A 110 -4.79 13.17 -8.54
CA GLY A 110 -6.04 13.60 -9.16
C GLY A 110 -7.27 13.53 -8.24
N GLU A 111 -7.10 13.09 -6.99
CA GLU A 111 -8.18 13.04 -6.00
C GLU A 111 -8.26 14.31 -5.16
N SER A 112 -7.20 15.12 -5.15
CA SER A 112 -7.09 16.34 -4.34
C SER A 112 -6.06 17.29 -4.94
N ALA A 113 -6.45 18.55 -5.16
CA ALA A 113 -5.54 19.62 -5.56
C ALA A 113 -4.42 19.85 -4.54
N CYS A 114 -4.68 19.57 -3.25
CA CYS A 114 -3.67 19.61 -2.19
C CYS A 114 -2.62 18.50 -2.37
N ILE A 115 -3.04 17.28 -2.70
CA ILE A 115 -2.13 16.16 -3.00
C ILE A 115 -1.32 16.46 -4.26
N ASP A 116 -1.97 16.90 -5.33
CA ASP A 116 -1.30 17.16 -6.61
C ASP A 116 -0.30 18.32 -6.51
N GLY A 117 -0.60 19.34 -5.70
CA GLY A 117 0.35 20.40 -5.36
C GLY A 117 1.58 19.88 -4.61
N ALA A 118 1.38 19.03 -3.60
CA ALA A 118 2.48 18.42 -2.85
C ALA A 118 3.34 17.50 -3.72
N LEU A 119 2.72 16.69 -4.59
CA LEU A 119 3.43 15.86 -5.57
C LEU A 119 4.26 16.72 -6.52
N THR A 120 3.69 17.82 -7.02
CA THR A 120 4.39 18.73 -7.95
C THR A 120 5.62 19.36 -7.30
N ALA A 121 5.49 19.87 -6.07
CA ALA A 121 6.60 20.44 -5.32
C ALA A 121 7.69 19.39 -5.09
N TYR A 122 7.32 18.22 -4.55
CA TYR A 122 8.24 17.12 -4.28
C TYR A 122 9.03 16.68 -5.52
N PHE A 123 8.36 16.51 -6.67
CA PHE A 123 9.05 16.10 -7.90
C PHE A 123 9.87 17.21 -8.58
N THR A 124 9.55 18.48 -8.34
CA THR A 124 10.21 19.60 -9.00
C THR A 124 11.45 20.08 -8.23
N ASP A 125 11.35 20.19 -6.90
CA ASP A 125 12.40 20.77 -6.06
C ASP A 125 12.72 19.96 -4.80
N GLY A 126 12.04 18.82 -4.58
CA GLY A 126 12.24 17.98 -3.40
C GLY A 126 11.54 18.49 -2.14
N THR A 127 10.69 19.51 -2.24
CA THR A 127 9.96 20.05 -1.08
C THR A 127 8.95 19.02 -0.54
N LEU A 128 9.03 18.78 0.77
CA LEU A 128 8.10 17.93 1.49
C LEU A 128 6.98 18.75 2.14
N PRO A 129 5.78 18.19 2.30
CA PRO A 129 4.74 18.81 3.11
C PRO A 129 5.16 18.84 4.60
N ALA A 130 4.49 19.70 5.36
CA ALA A 130 4.66 19.78 6.80
C ALA A 130 4.41 18.42 7.48
N GLU A 131 5.04 18.21 8.64
CA GLU A 131 4.80 17.01 9.44
C GLU A 131 3.33 16.88 9.83
N GLY A 132 2.75 15.71 9.56
CA GLY A 132 1.33 15.45 9.87
C GLY A 132 0.36 16.18 8.95
N ALA A 133 0.81 16.69 7.80
CA ALA A 133 -0.07 17.30 6.81
C ALA A 133 -1.19 16.35 6.38
N VAL A 134 -2.39 16.91 6.27
CA VAL A 134 -3.60 16.24 5.82
C VAL A 134 -4.21 17.07 4.69
N CYS A 135 -4.50 16.40 3.58
CA CYS A 135 -5.27 16.93 2.47
C CYS A 135 -6.69 16.34 2.51
N GLU A 136 -7.68 17.15 2.14
CA GLU A 136 -9.05 16.69 1.88
C GLU A 136 -9.19 16.33 0.40
N PRO A 137 -10.06 15.37 0.05
CA PRO A 137 -10.37 15.11 -1.36
C PRO A 137 -11.13 16.29 -1.98
N ASP A 138 -10.94 16.53 -3.27
CA ASP A 138 -11.67 17.58 -3.99
C ASP A 138 -13.15 17.25 -4.12
N ARG A 139 -13.50 15.95 -4.10
CA ARG A 139 -14.88 15.44 -4.13
C ARG A 139 -15.07 14.29 -3.16
N GLY A 140 -16.26 14.23 -2.57
CA GLY A 140 -16.72 13.10 -1.80
C GLY A 140 -17.10 11.90 -2.69
N PRO A 141 -17.08 10.68 -2.13
CA PRO A 141 -17.40 9.45 -2.87
C PRO A 141 -18.85 9.37 -3.39
N PHE A 142 -19.74 10.25 -2.91
CA PHE A 142 -21.15 10.30 -3.29
C PHE A 142 -21.55 11.63 -3.95
N ASP A 143 -20.58 12.47 -4.28
CA ASP A 143 -20.85 13.73 -4.95
C ASP A 143 -21.31 13.49 -6.39
N PRO A 144 -22.19 14.34 -6.95
CA PRO A 144 -22.63 14.20 -8.34
C PRO A 144 -21.45 14.27 -9.32
N VAL A 145 -21.52 13.50 -10.40
CA VAL A 145 -20.63 13.68 -11.55
C VAL A 145 -21.08 14.93 -12.33
N PRO A 146 -20.19 15.88 -12.64
CA PRO A 146 -20.49 17.01 -13.51
C PRO A 146 -20.99 16.60 -14.91
#